data_AF-A0A2V7JAN6-F1
#
_entry.id   AF-A0A2V7JAN6-F1
#
_cell.length_a   1.000
_cell.length_b   1.000
_cell.length_c   1.000
_cell.angle_alpha   90.00
_cell.angle_beta   90.00
_cell.angle_gamma   90.00
#
_symmetry.space_group_name_H-M   'P 1'
#
loop_
_entity.id
_entity.type
_entity.pdbx_description
1 polymer ?
#
loop_
_entity_poly.entity_id
_entity_poly.type
_entity_poly.pdbx_seq_one_letter_code
_entity_poly.pdbx_strand_id
1 'polypeptide(L)'
;MLKLQLLGSLDLLDVGRDVAPVLRRPKSVALLTYLATARPRGFHRRDTILPLFWPDLDQPHARNSLRQAIHSLRRVLGAGVVVGRGEEELGVDQSRLWCDVAQF
;
A
#
# COMPACT_ATOMS: atom_id res chain seq x y z
N MET A 1 10.81 11.56 3.56
CA MET A 1 9.44 11.20 3.97
C MET A 1 8.60 11.20 2.72
N LEU A 2 7.91 10.10 2.43
CA LEU A 2 7.08 9.95 1.24
C LEU A 2 5.79 10.75 1.39
N LYS A 3 5.34 11.38 0.32
CA LYS A 3 4.05 12.09 0.27
C LYS A 3 3.15 11.44 -0.77
N LEU A 4 2.00 10.95 -0.32
CA LEU A 4 0.92 10.44 -1.14
C LEU A 4 -0.19 11.49 -1.20
N GLN A 5 -0.47 12.00 -2.39
CA GLN A 5 -1.55 12.95 -2.64
C GLN A 5 -2.68 12.23 -3.37
N LEU A 6 -3.88 12.31 -2.79
CA LEU A 6 -5.09 11.67 -3.29
C LEU A 6 -6.24 12.67 -3.45
N LEU A 7 -6.17 13.83 -2.79
CA LEU A 7 -7.15 14.90 -2.95
C LEU A 7 -6.80 15.72 -4.19
N GLY A 8 -7.48 15.44 -5.29
CA GLY A 8 -7.20 16.02 -6.60
C GLY A 8 -6.55 14.98 -7.52
N SER A 9 -5.33 15.25 -8.00
CA SER A 9 -4.58 14.29 -8.79
C SER A 9 -3.83 13.30 -7.90
N LEU A 10 -3.89 12.01 -8.25
CA LEU A 10 -3.06 10.98 -7.63
C LEU A 10 -1.58 11.28 -7.91
N ASP A 11 -0.81 11.55 -6.86
CA ASP A 11 0.63 11.77 -6.96
C ASP A 11 1.39 11.11 -5.79
N LEU A 12 2.64 10.73 -6.05
CA LEU A 12 3.53 10.09 -5.09
C LEU A 12 4.94 10.68 -5.21
N LEU A 13 5.42 11.28 -4.13
CA LEU A 13 6.67 12.05 -4.12
C LEU A 13 7.61 11.54 -3.03
N ASP A 14 8.90 11.43 -3.36
CA ASP A 14 9.98 11.17 -2.40
C ASP A 14 11.20 12.06 -2.66
N VAL A 15 11.93 12.41 -1.60
CA VAL A 15 13.18 13.14 -1.73
C VAL A 15 14.31 12.12 -1.93
N GLY A 16 14.74 11.94 -3.17
CA GLY A 16 15.91 11.11 -3.51
C GLY A 16 15.60 9.70 -4.02
N ARG A 17 14.33 9.38 -4.31
CA ARG A 17 13.96 8.13 -5.01
C ARG A 17 12.91 8.38 -6.07
N ASP A 18 13.05 7.70 -7.21
CA ASP A 18 11.99 7.64 -8.21
C ASP A 18 10.93 6.62 -7.77
N VAL A 19 9.75 7.14 -7.43
CA VAL A 19 8.59 6.38 -6.96
C VAL A 19 7.47 6.29 -8.01
N ALA A 20 7.64 6.91 -9.17
CA ALA A 20 6.71 6.82 -10.29
C ALA A 20 6.40 5.38 -10.76
N PRO A 21 7.31 4.38 -10.64
CA PRO A 21 6.98 3.00 -10.97
C PRO A 21 5.82 2.39 -10.17
N VAL A 22 5.54 2.90 -8.97
CA VAL A 22 4.36 2.47 -8.19
C VAL A 22 3.07 2.92 -8.88
N LEU A 23 3.02 4.18 -9.34
CA LEU A 23 1.86 4.78 -10.00
C LEU A 23 1.45 4.06 -11.30
N ARG A 24 2.41 3.39 -11.96
CA ARG A 24 2.18 2.60 -13.18
C ARG A 24 1.55 1.22 -12.92
N ARG A 25 1.41 0.81 -11.66
CA ARG A 25 0.89 -0.51 -11.26
C ARG A 25 -0.43 -0.34 -10.50
N PRO A 26 -1.60 -0.49 -11.15
CA PRO A 26 -2.89 -0.18 -10.55
C PRO A 26 -3.13 -0.85 -9.19
N LYS A 27 -2.80 -2.15 -9.05
CA LYS A 27 -2.96 -2.88 -7.79
C LYS A 27 -1.99 -2.43 -6.69
N SER A 28 -0.77 -2.02 -7.04
CA SER A 28 0.19 -1.50 -6.06
C SER A 28 -0.25 -0.14 -5.53
N VAL A 29 -0.70 0.75 -6.42
CA VAL A 29 -1.30 2.04 -6.03
C VAL A 29 -2.50 1.81 -5.14
N ALA A 30 -3.46 1.01 -5.60
CA ALA A 30 -4.72 0.82 -4.88
C ALA A 30 -4.49 0.20 -3.48
N LEU A 31 -3.54 -0.74 -3.35
CA LEU A 31 -3.14 -1.28 -2.05
C LEU A 31 -2.49 -0.22 -1.15
N LEU A 32 -1.56 0.59 -1.68
CA LEU A 32 -0.91 1.66 -0.92
C LEU A 32 -1.94 2.69 -0.44
N THR A 33 -2.82 3.14 -1.34
CA THR A 33 -3.91 4.07 -1.03
C THR A 33 -4.81 3.49 0.06
N TYR A 34 -5.27 2.25 -0.09
CA TYR A 34 -6.10 1.60 0.92
C TYR A 34 -5.42 1.57 2.29
N LEU A 35 -4.16 1.13 2.38
CA LEU A 35 -3.46 1.09 3.67
C LEU A 35 -3.24 2.49 4.27
N ALA A 36 -3.07 3.51 3.43
CA ALA A 36 -2.87 4.89 3.87
C ALA A 36 -4.17 5.56 4.35
N THR A 37 -5.33 5.18 3.81
CA THR A 37 -6.61 5.88 4.04
C THR A 37 -7.67 5.07 4.78
N ALA A 38 -7.50 3.74 4.89
CA ALA A 38 -8.51 2.88 5.50
C ALA A 38 -8.74 3.24 6.97
N ARG A 39 -10.01 3.10 7.39
CA ARG A 39 -10.45 3.29 8.78
C ARG A 39 -10.99 1.96 9.31
N PRO A 40 -10.67 1.57 10.56
CA PRO A 40 -9.75 2.23 11.49
C PRO A 40 -8.29 2.21 10.99
N ARG A 41 -7.49 3.22 11.39
CA ARG A 41 -6.08 3.31 10.96
C ARG A 41 -5.26 2.19 11.59
N GLY A 42 -4.24 1.73 10.87
CA GLY A 42 -3.21 0.84 11.41
C GLY A 42 -3.06 -0.44 10.60
N PHE A 43 -3.07 -1.57 11.29
CA PHE A 43 -2.91 -2.88 10.68
C PHE A 43 -4.26 -3.45 10.21
N HIS A 44 -4.28 -3.97 9.00
CA HIS A 44 -5.42 -4.61 8.37
C HIS A 44 -5.11 -6.07 8.07
N ARG A 45 -6.09 -6.94 8.28
CA ARG A 45 -5.95 -8.37 7.97
C ARG A 45 -5.84 -8.58 6.46
N ARG A 46 -4.87 -9.39 6.05
CA ARG A 46 -4.65 -9.79 4.65
C ARG A 46 -5.90 -10.45 4.08
N ASP A 47 -6.58 -11.28 4.86
CA ASP A 47 -7.81 -11.95 4.42
C ASP A 47 -8.97 -10.99 4.15
N THR A 48 -8.95 -9.78 4.72
CA THR A 48 -9.88 -8.70 4.36
C THR A 48 -9.43 -7.97 3.08
N ILE A 49 -8.13 -7.79 2.90
CA ILE A 49 -7.54 -7.10 1.74
C ILE A 49 -7.71 -7.94 0.47
N LEU A 50 -7.48 -9.25 0.54
CA LEU A 50 -7.50 -10.16 -0.62
C LEU A 50 -8.78 -10.05 -1.47
N PRO A 51 -9.99 -10.22 -0.93
CA PRO A 51 -11.22 -10.16 -1.73
C PRO A 51 -11.51 -8.76 -2.29
N LEU A 52 -11.00 -7.69 -1.68
CA LEU A 52 -11.18 -6.32 -2.18
C LEU A 52 -10.39 -6.06 -3.48
N PHE A 53 -9.22 -6.68 -3.61
CA PHE A 53 -8.32 -6.43 -4.74
C PHE A 53 -8.27 -7.58 -5.76
N TRP A 54 -8.57 -8.81 -5.35
CA TRP A 54 -8.52 -10.00 -6.20
C TRP A 54 -9.73 -10.91 -5.96
N PRO A 55 -10.97 -10.43 -6.22
CA PRO A 55 -12.19 -11.19 -5.95
C PRO A 55 -12.29 -12.47 -6.79
N ASP A 56 -11.70 -12.49 -7.98
CA ASP A 56 -11.81 -13.58 -8.95
C ASP A 56 -10.72 -14.66 -8.79
N LEU A 57 -9.79 -14.48 -7.85
CA LEU A 57 -8.71 -15.44 -7.61
C LEU A 57 -9.04 -16.34 -6.43
N ASP A 58 -8.63 -17.60 -6.50
CA ASP A 58 -8.62 -18.46 -5.33
C ASP A 58 -7.66 -17.94 -4.24
N GLN A 59 -7.78 -18.48 -3.03
CA GLN A 59 -7.02 -17.99 -1.89
C GLN A 59 -5.49 -18.10 -2.08
N PRO A 60 -4.90 -19.21 -2.58
CA PRO A 60 -3.48 -19.28 -2.88
C PRO A 60 -2.99 -18.24 -3.89
N HIS A 61 -3.69 -18.06 -5.01
CA HIS A 61 -3.30 -17.11 -6.07
C HIS A 61 -3.48 -15.66 -5.62
N ALA A 62 -4.52 -15.37 -4.84
CA ALA A 62 -4.73 -14.05 -4.24
C ALA A 62 -3.59 -13.72 -3.25
N ARG A 63 -3.22 -14.66 -2.37
CA ARG A 63 -2.08 -14.50 -1.43
C ARG A 63 -0.77 -14.25 -2.17
N ASN A 64 -0.52 -14.98 -3.26
CA ASN A 64 0.68 -14.77 -4.08
C ASN A 64 0.68 -13.37 -4.71
N SER A 65 -0.45 -12.94 -5.27
CA SER A 65 -0.60 -11.61 -5.88
C SER A 65 -0.39 -10.48 -4.87
N LEU A 66 -0.91 -10.64 -3.64
CA LEU A 66 -0.66 -9.68 -2.55
C LEU A 66 0.83 -9.64 -2.17
N ARG A 67 1.49 -10.79 -2.05
CA ARG A 67 2.94 -10.84 -1.77
C ARG A 67 3.75 -10.12 -2.85
N GLN A 68 3.41 -10.31 -4.12
CA GLN A 68 4.05 -9.61 -5.24
C GLN A 68 3.81 -8.09 -5.20
N ALA A 69 2.59 -7.66 -4.90
CA ALA A 69 2.26 -6.25 -4.73
C ALA A 69 3.05 -5.60 -3.59
N ILE A 70 3.11 -6.24 -2.42
CA ILE A 70 3.89 -5.79 -1.26
C ILE A 70 5.38 -5.75 -1.60
N HIS A 71 5.92 -6.79 -2.25
CA HIS A 71 7.32 -6.83 -2.64
C HIS A 71 7.66 -5.69 -3.61
N SER A 72 6.80 -5.44 -4.60
CA SER A 72 6.96 -4.32 -5.53
C SER A 72 6.95 -2.97 -4.82
N LEU A 73 6.02 -2.78 -3.87
CA LEU A 73 5.96 -1.54 -3.06
C LEU A 73 7.22 -1.36 -2.23
N ARG A 74 7.66 -2.38 -1.50
CA ARG A 74 8.87 -2.32 -0.66
C ARG A 74 10.14 -2.05 -1.45
N ARG A 75 10.23 -2.58 -2.68
CA ARG A 75 11.37 -2.36 -3.57
C ARG A 75 11.49 -0.90 -4.00
N VAL A 76 10.36 -0.22 -4.24
CA VAL A 76 10.36 1.17 -4.74
C VAL A 76 10.32 2.19 -3.60
N LEU A 77 9.50 1.95 -2.57
CA LEU A 77 9.27 2.88 -1.47
C LEU A 77 10.23 2.70 -0.29
N GLY A 78 10.95 1.58 -0.26
CA GLY A 78 11.75 1.13 0.87
C GLY A 78 10.98 0.15 1.77
N ALA A 79 11.72 -0.81 2.33
CA ALA A 79 11.14 -1.94 3.07
C ALA A 79 10.32 -1.54 4.32
N GLY A 80 10.61 -0.37 4.89
CA GLY A 80 9.94 0.12 6.11
C GLY A 80 8.60 0.82 5.87
N VAL A 81 8.18 1.09 4.62
CA VAL A 81 6.94 1.84 4.35
C VAL A 81 5.72 0.97 4.53
N VAL A 82 5.73 -0.21 3.90
CA VAL A 82 4.66 -1.22 4.06
C VAL A 82 5.14 -2.25 5.08
N VAL A 83 4.57 -2.20 6.26
CA VAL A 83 4.95 -3.02 7.41
C VAL A 83 3.94 -4.16 7.62
N GLY A 84 4.42 -5.30 8.10
CA GLY A 84 3.56 -6.40 8.49
C GLY A 84 3.61 -6.60 10.00
N ARG A 85 2.51 -7.07 10.59
CA ARG A 85 2.49 -7.59 11.96
C ARG A 85 2.18 -9.08 11.87
N GLY A 86 3.21 -9.90 12.10
CA GLY A 86 3.15 -11.33 11.81
C GLY A 86 2.86 -11.62 10.32
N GLU A 87 2.20 -12.76 10.07
CA GLU A 87 1.85 -13.21 8.72
C GLU A 87 0.45 -12.82 8.27
N GLU A 88 -0.39 -12.30 9.16
CA GLU A 88 -1.79 -12.05 8.85
C GLU A 88 -2.12 -10.59 8.62
N GLU A 89 -1.30 -9.66 9.11
CA GLU A 89 -1.63 -8.24 9.10
C GLU A 89 -0.64 -7.41 8.30
N LEU A 90 -1.14 -6.32 7.74
CA LEU A 90 -0.40 -5.38 6.91
C LEU A 90 -0.83 -3.95 7.24
N GLY A 91 0.12 -3.03 7.27
CA GLY A 91 -0.13 -1.61 7.49
C GLY A 91 0.92 -0.75 6.80
N VAL A 92 0.81 0.55 7.02
CA VAL A 92 1.84 1.53 6.61
C VAL A 92 2.44 2.21 7.82
N ASP A 93 3.75 2.46 7.76
CA ASP A 93 4.45 3.25 8.76
C ASP A 93 4.18 4.74 8.51
N GLN A 94 3.35 5.36 9.35
CA GLN A 94 2.93 6.76 9.24
C GLN A 94 4.09 7.74 9.48
N SER A 95 5.21 7.32 10.07
CA SER A 95 6.41 8.15 10.19
C SER A 95 7.17 8.28 8.86
N ARG A 96 6.91 7.36 7.92
CA ARG A 96 7.57 7.29 6.61
C ARG A 96 6.70 7.71 5.46
N LEU A 97 5.37 7.55 5.59
CA LEU A 97 4.37 7.90 4.59
C LEU A 97 3.39 8.92 5.15
N TRP A 98 3.40 10.10 4.56
CA TRP A 98 2.37 11.12 4.76
C TRP A 98 1.30 11.00 3.66
N CYS A 99 0.04 11.14 4.02
CA CYS A 99 -1.10 11.11 3.09
C CYS A 99 -2.04 12.27 3.40
N ASP A 100 -2.42 13.04 2.37
CA ASP A 100 -3.32 14.18 2.50
C ASP A 100 -4.72 13.79 3.01
N VAL A 101 -5.33 12.73 2.50
CA VAL A 101 -6.62 12.19 2.98
C VAL A 101 -6.56 11.80 4.46
N ALA A 102 -5.40 11.38 4.95
CA ALA A 102 -5.21 11.08 6.37
C ALA A 102 -5.04 12.33 7.24
N GLN A 103 -4.98 13.53 6.67
CA GLN A 103 -4.95 14.80 7.40
C GLN A 103 -6.29 15.55 7.42
N PHE A 104 -7.28 15.08 6.66
CA PHE A 104 -8.67 15.60 6.64
C PHE A 104 -9.63 14.64 7.37
#